data_AF-A0A930F423-F1
#
_entry.id   AF-A0A930F423-F1
#
_cell.length_a   1.000
_cell.length_b   1.000
_cell.length_c   1.000
_cell.angle_alpha   90.00
_cell.angle_beta   90.00
_cell.angle_gamma   90.00
#
_symmetry.space_group_name_H-M   'P 1'
#
loop_
_entity.id
_entity.type
_entity.pdbx_description
1 polymer ?
#
loop_
_entity_poly.entity_id
_entity_poly.type
_entity_poly.pdbx_seq_one_letter_code
_entity_poly.pdbx_strand_id
1 'polypeptide(L)'
;MRKYRKLLIDLSIILALTVLLMFPYLAKNFLAIEHDTFFHVSRIEQYAKALQHGQILPAIYPYENGGFGYGSPLFYSDIFLLLPAILHNLGLVLVDSYKLTVFLASFFSGITMYMLASTFTQKSSIRLLAVTAYLFSNYHITDIYVRGALGEVFALVGIPLILSGLYEIFETNQKYSLSYLIGLVITVLSHNLSFLLCFILILIISIIYLPTKSIHRYRLLIVESMLACLLTAFYTFPMIEQLKSQQFYLNYYASSSALENHAMAFWQFFANQTVFGLSGNQYNANNAMVVNIGLFLTIAPISYLFLTKKKHTFITIMLVIGLSCMLLPAQIFPWKYMSMLRILQFPWRLNMLALPLLCVPAVIGIENLTHRLKYLPICLILLLSLEGIYHLYPATKRTFVMPHNTTWQEVTDGKIIDPYYSAQYMRVELAGGDYLPYNSPDFRSYTKTIQTTSGETITTGEWIDYGSYRFTITNPQTVILPITYYKGYIVRNIDTTEILETSLSHNGLVSVSIPSAGTYVCQYQNTIIRMVSIWISILTCMISFGYIIYRKRKKDIL
;
A
#
# COMPACT_ATOMS: atom_id res chain seq x y z
N MET A 1 33.98 -10.68 -14.24
CA MET A 1 34.31 -9.74 -13.14
C MET A 1 33.91 -8.27 -13.40
N ARG A 2 34.29 -7.63 -14.51
CA ARG A 2 34.01 -6.18 -14.77
C ARG A 2 32.51 -5.80 -14.79
N LYS A 3 31.63 -6.66 -15.31
CA LYS A 3 30.16 -6.44 -15.33
C LYS A 3 29.58 -6.43 -13.90
N TYR A 4 29.96 -7.40 -13.08
CA TYR A 4 29.54 -7.48 -11.68
C TYR A 4 30.03 -6.28 -10.86
N ARG A 5 31.28 -5.83 -11.09
CA ARG A 5 31.80 -4.62 -10.44
C ARG A 5 30.97 -3.37 -10.77
N LYS A 6 30.57 -3.17 -12.02
CA LYS A 6 29.71 -2.04 -12.41
C LYS A 6 28.33 -2.12 -11.76
N LEU A 7 27.72 -3.30 -11.74
CA LEU A 7 26.43 -3.49 -11.07
C LEU A 7 26.51 -3.19 -9.58
N LEU A 8 27.56 -3.65 -8.90
CA LEU A 8 27.78 -3.37 -7.48
C LEU A 8 27.94 -1.86 -7.22
N ILE A 9 28.70 -1.14 -8.06
CA ILE A 9 28.83 0.32 -7.97
C ILE A 9 27.45 0.99 -8.12
N ASP A 10 26.68 0.60 -9.12
CA ASP A 10 25.34 1.17 -9.35
C ASP A 10 24.41 0.89 -8.16
N LEU A 11 24.43 -0.33 -7.60
CA LEU A 11 23.67 -0.67 -6.39
C LEU A 11 24.12 0.12 -5.16
N SER A 12 25.42 0.36 -4.99
CA SER A 12 25.94 1.24 -3.93
C SER A 12 25.48 2.68 -4.10
N ILE A 13 25.39 3.18 -5.33
CA ILE A 13 24.86 4.53 -5.60
C ILE A 13 23.36 4.57 -5.29
N ILE A 14 22.58 3.56 -5.69
CA ILE A 14 21.15 3.47 -5.34
C ILE A 14 20.99 3.48 -3.82
N LEU A 15 21.80 2.70 -3.09
CA LEU A 15 21.79 2.69 -1.64
C LEU A 15 22.10 4.08 -1.06
N ALA A 16 23.11 4.79 -1.60
CA ALA A 16 23.44 6.14 -1.16
C ALA A 16 22.30 7.14 -1.43
N LEU A 17 21.63 7.04 -2.58
CA LEU A 17 20.45 7.86 -2.89
C LEU A 17 19.29 7.55 -1.94
N THR A 18 19.07 6.29 -1.57
CA THR A 18 18.05 5.91 -0.58
C THR A 18 18.40 6.44 0.81
N VAL A 19 19.67 6.34 1.25
CA VAL A 19 20.12 6.94 2.52
C VAL A 19 19.86 8.45 2.52
N LEU A 20 20.11 9.13 1.40
CA LEU A 20 19.84 10.56 1.26
C LEU A 20 18.34 10.87 1.31
N LEU A 21 17.49 10.09 0.63
CA LEU A 21 16.03 10.21 0.70
C LEU A 21 15.53 10.02 2.15
N MET A 22 16.16 9.12 2.89
CA MET A 22 15.81 8.75 4.27
C MET A 22 16.46 9.67 5.32
N PHE A 23 17.17 10.72 4.90
CA PHE A 23 17.90 11.62 5.79
C PHE A 23 17.04 12.17 6.94
N PRO A 24 15.79 12.65 6.75
CA PRO A 24 14.97 13.10 7.87
C PRO A 24 14.75 12.04 8.95
N TYR A 25 14.52 10.78 8.57
CA TYR A 25 14.31 9.68 9.52
C TYR A 25 15.60 9.16 10.14
N LEU A 26 16.74 9.23 9.43
CA LEU A 26 18.05 8.80 9.93
C LEU A 26 18.71 9.86 10.84
N ALA A 27 18.48 11.14 10.58
CA ALA A 27 19.10 12.24 11.32
C ALA A 27 18.34 12.63 12.59
N LYS A 28 17.10 12.16 12.77
CA LYS A 28 16.23 12.52 13.88
C LYS A 28 15.84 11.29 14.70
N ASN A 29 15.96 11.41 16.03
CA ASN A 29 15.52 10.40 17.00
C ASN A 29 14.00 10.44 17.24
N PHE A 30 13.22 10.75 16.21
CA PHE A 30 11.77 10.71 16.22
C PHE A 30 11.23 10.27 14.86
N LEU A 31 9.97 9.86 14.82
CA LEU A 31 9.17 9.67 13.61
C LEU A 31 8.17 10.83 13.50
N ALA A 32 8.16 11.55 12.38
CA ALA A 32 7.13 12.54 12.13
C ALA A 32 5.78 11.83 11.92
N ILE A 33 4.73 12.32 12.58
CA ILE A 33 3.40 11.73 12.47
C ILE A 33 2.60 12.53 11.45
N GLU A 34 2.05 11.82 10.48
CA GLU A 34 1.37 12.38 9.32
C GLU A 34 0.03 11.64 9.11
N HIS A 35 -0.58 11.75 7.92
CA HIS A 35 -1.98 11.34 7.72
C HIS A 35 -2.26 9.87 8.09
N ASP A 36 -1.43 8.93 7.62
CA ASP A 36 -1.61 7.48 7.81
C ASP A 36 -0.52 6.83 8.69
N THR A 37 0.43 7.63 9.22
CA THR A 37 1.59 7.11 9.96
C THR A 37 1.17 6.26 11.16
N PHE A 38 0.22 6.75 11.96
CA PHE A 38 -0.27 6.05 13.15
C PHE A 38 -0.86 4.68 12.82
N PHE A 39 -1.67 4.58 11.77
CA PHE A 39 -2.28 3.32 11.34
C PHE A 39 -1.22 2.26 10.97
N HIS A 40 -0.18 2.67 10.25
CA HIS A 40 0.88 1.73 9.88
C HIS A 40 1.79 1.36 11.05
N VAL A 41 2.03 2.27 12.00
CA VAL A 41 2.75 1.97 13.24
C VAL A 41 1.93 1.02 14.13
N SER A 42 0.63 1.27 14.30
CA SER A 42 -0.32 0.38 14.99
C SER A 42 -0.22 -1.03 14.43
N ARG A 43 -0.29 -1.18 13.10
CA ARG A 43 -0.24 -2.49 12.46
C ARG A 43 1.07 -3.24 12.70
N ILE A 44 2.21 -2.56 12.76
CA ILE A 44 3.49 -3.23 13.09
C ILE A 44 3.45 -3.77 14.53
N GLU A 45 3.02 -2.96 15.49
CA GLU A 45 2.85 -3.36 16.88
C GLU A 45 1.88 -4.54 17.02
N GLN A 46 0.72 -4.44 16.39
CA GLN A 46 -0.34 -5.44 16.52
C GLN A 46 0.02 -6.73 15.78
N TYR A 47 0.76 -6.65 14.68
CA TYR A 47 1.31 -7.84 14.04
C TYR A 47 2.40 -8.47 14.91
N ALA A 48 3.24 -7.69 15.58
CA ALA A 48 4.23 -8.21 16.52
C ALA A 48 3.56 -8.99 17.66
N LYS A 49 2.48 -8.47 18.25
CA LYS A 49 1.65 -9.20 19.22
C LYS A 49 1.04 -10.47 18.62
N ALA A 50 0.44 -10.40 17.44
CA ALA A 50 -0.13 -11.57 16.77
C ALA A 50 0.91 -12.70 16.60
N LEU A 51 2.16 -12.36 16.23
CA LEU A 51 3.25 -13.31 16.10
C LEU A 51 3.65 -13.96 17.44
N GLN A 52 3.64 -13.21 18.55
CA GLN A 52 3.88 -13.76 19.90
C GLN A 52 2.84 -14.81 20.28
N HIS A 53 1.60 -14.66 19.79
CA HIS A 53 0.52 -15.63 19.96
C HIS A 53 0.41 -16.65 18.80
N GLY A 54 1.48 -16.81 17.99
CA GLY A 54 1.56 -17.84 16.94
C GLY A 54 0.73 -17.56 15.68
N GLN A 55 0.19 -16.35 15.51
CA GLN A 55 -0.60 -15.97 14.35
C GLN A 55 0.26 -15.31 13.26
N ILE A 56 0.75 -16.11 12.31
CA ILE A 56 1.53 -15.61 11.15
C ILE A 56 0.66 -14.81 10.18
N LEU A 57 -0.59 -15.24 9.97
CA LEU A 57 -1.58 -14.54 9.16
C LEU A 57 -2.75 -14.18 10.08
N PRO A 58 -2.65 -13.09 10.87
CA PRO A 58 -3.77 -12.64 11.68
C PRO A 58 -4.96 -12.28 10.78
N ALA A 59 -6.17 -12.49 11.28
CA ALA A 59 -7.39 -12.01 10.62
C ALA A 59 -7.89 -10.72 11.27
N ILE A 60 -7.76 -10.65 12.60
CA ILE A 60 -8.24 -9.57 13.44
C ILE A 60 -7.11 -9.16 14.38
N TYR A 61 -7.00 -7.86 14.64
CA TYR A 61 -6.26 -7.32 15.77
C TYR A 61 -7.25 -7.06 16.91
N PRO A 62 -7.36 -7.95 17.91
CA PRO A 62 -8.41 -7.91 18.93
C PRO A 62 -8.28 -6.71 19.88
N TYR A 63 -7.08 -6.17 20.05
CA TYR A 63 -6.83 -5.04 20.94
C TYR A 63 -6.97 -3.67 20.25
N GLU A 64 -7.07 -3.63 18.92
CA GLU A 64 -7.32 -2.37 18.22
C GLU A 64 -8.76 -1.88 18.46
N ASN A 65 -8.96 -0.62 18.09
CA ASN A 65 -10.15 0.16 18.38
C ASN A 65 -10.47 0.17 19.87
N GLY A 66 -9.46 0.36 20.72
CA GLY A 66 -9.61 0.30 22.17
C GLY A 66 -10.12 -1.05 22.67
N GLY A 67 -9.79 -2.17 22.01
CA GLY A 67 -10.20 -3.52 22.42
C GLY A 67 -11.58 -3.98 21.95
N PHE A 68 -12.21 -3.25 21.03
CA PHE A 68 -13.38 -3.74 20.28
C PHE A 68 -12.97 -4.66 19.10
N GLY A 69 -11.69 -4.61 18.72
CA GLY A 69 -11.11 -5.40 17.63
C GLY A 69 -11.25 -4.72 16.27
N TYR A 70 -10.25 -4.92 15.40
CA TYR A 70 -10.27 -4.39 14.04
C TYR A 70 -9.74 -5.40 13.03
N GLY A 71 -10.43 -5.51 11.90
CA GLY A 71 -10.19 -6.53 10.88
C GLY A 71 -9.23 -6.11 9.78
N SER A 72 -8.40 -5.08 9.95
CA SER A 72 -7.53 -4.58 8.87
C SER A 72 -6.70 -5.65 8.14
N PRO A 73 -6.18 -6.72 8.78
CA PRO A 73 -5.43 -7.76 8.06
C PRO A 73 -6.24 -8.46 6.94
N LEU A 74 -7.58 -8.47 7.05
CA LEU A 74 -8.48 -9.04 6.04
C LEU A 74 -8.69 -8.12 4.83
N PHE A 75 -8.41 -6.83 4.95
CA PHE A 75 -8.67 -5.83 3.90
C PHE A 75 -7.40 -5.12 3.41
N TYR A 76 -6.31 -5.22 4.16
CA TYR A 76 -5.03 -4.61 3.88
C TYR A 76 -3.93 -5.58 4.30
N SER A 77 -3.21 -6.13 3.32
CA SER A 77 -2.23 -7.18 3.58
C SER A 77 -1.11 -6.70 4.50
N ASP A 78 -0.75 -7.54 5.48
CA ASP A 78 0.35 -7.31 6.41
C ASP A 78 1.67 -7.96 5.95
N ILE A 79 1.71 -8.63 4.79
CA ILE A 79 2.87 -9.46 4.42
C ILE A 79 4.20 -8.67 4.42
N PHE A 80 4.16 -7.39 4.03
CA PHE A 80 5.35 -6.52 4.03
C PHE A 80 5.71 -5.98 5.42
N LEU A 81 4.82 -6.14 6.40
CA LEU A 81 5.03 -5.81 7.81
C LEU A 81 5.57 -7.00 8.62
N LEU A 82 5.69 -8.19 8.03
CA LEU A 82 6.19 -9.38 8.74
C LEU A 82 7.63 -9.17 9.25
N LEU A 83 8.53 -8.68 8.40
CA LEU A 83 9.92 -8.42 8.78
C LEU A 83 10.03 -7.38 9.92
N PRO A 84 9.45 -6.16 9.82
CA PRO A 84 9.53 -5.20 10.91
C PRO A 84 8.84 -5.67 12.19
N ALA A 85 7.74 -6.45 12.11
CA ALA A 85 7.10 -7.04 13.29
C ALA A 85 8.00 -8.08 14.00
N ILE A 86 8.69 -8.94 13.23
CA ILE A 86 9.69 -9.87 13.79
C ILE A 86 10.83 -9.10 14.46
N LEU A 87 11.38 -8.09 13.79
CA LEU A 87 12.46 -7.28 14.34
C LEU A 87 12.03 -6.53 15.60
N HIS A 88 10.78 -6.05 15.65
CA HIS A 88 10.22 -5.43 16.83
C HIS A 88 10.16 -6.40 18.02
N ASN A 89 9.69 -7.63 17.80
CA ASN A 89 9.74 -8.70 18.81
C ASN A 89 11.17 -9.06 19.25
N LEU A 90 12.17 -8.87 18.40
CA LEU A 90 13.59 -9.05 18.72
C LEU A 90 14.22 -7.84 19.43
N GLY A 91 13.43 -6.80 19.74
CA GLY A 91 13.86 -5.63 20.51
C GLY A 91 14.18 -4.39 19.68
N LEU A 92 13.98 -4.40 18.35
CA LEU A 92 14.04 -3.17 17.56
C LEU A 92 12.89 -2.24 17.98
N VAL A 93 13.20 -0.99 18.26
CA VAL A 93 12.20 -0.01 18.70
C VAL A 93 11.15 0.24 17.62
N LEU A 94 9.87 0.36 18.00
CA LEU A 94 8.73 0.44 17.06
C LEU A 94 8.88 1.54 15.99
N VAL A 95 9.36 2.73 16.42
CA VAL A 95 9.67 3.85 15.53
C VAL A 95 10.69 3.46 14.45
N ASP A 96 11.75 2.72 14.81
CA ASP A 96 12.79 2.31 13.89
C ASP A 96 12.35 1.15 13.00
N SER A 97 11.48 0.27 13.49
CA SER A 97 10.81 -0.75 12.68
C SER A 97 10.03 -0.12 11.51
N TYR A 98 9.28 0.96 11.77
CA TYR A 98 8.60 1.72 10.70
C TYR A 98 9.60 2.37 9.73
N LYS A 99 10.60 3.08 10.24
CA LYS A 99 11.63 3.75 9.41
C LYS A 99 12.38 2.76 8.50
N LEU A 100 12.75 1.59 9.03
CA LEU A 100 13.38 0.52 8.28
C LEU A 100 12.47 0.00 7.16
N THR A 101 11.16 -0.10 7.43
CA THR A 101 10.18 -0.54 6.44
C THR A 101 10.13 0.42 5.25
N VAL A 102 10.05 1.73 5.51
CA VAL A 102 10.12 2.76 4.47
C VAL A 102 11.45 2.70 3.72
N PHE A 103 12.57 2.56 4.44
CA PHE A 103 13.91 2.43 3.84
C PHE A 103 13.96 1.28 2.82
N LEU A 104 13.51 0.09 3.22
CA LEU A 104 13.54 -1.10 2.36
C LEU A 104 12.63 -0.91 1.15
N ALA A 105 11.42 -0.39 1.33
CA ALA A 105 10.50 -0.11 0.23
C ALA A 105 11.12 0.87 -0.77
N SER A 106 11.67 2.00 -0.32
CA SER A 106 12.32 2.98 -1.19
C SER A 106 13.59 2.42 -1.87
N PHE A 107 14.38 1.59 -1.18
CA PHE A 107 15.54 0.94 -1.77
C PHE A 107 15.14 0.00 -2.92
N PHE A 108 14.13 -0.85 -2.70
CA PHE A 108 13.64 -1.75 -3.73
C PHE A 108 12.95 -0.98 -4.88
N SER A 109 12.23 0.11 -4.61
CA SER A 109 11.71 1.03 -5.63
C SER A 109 12.81 1.58 -6.54
N GLY A 110 13.97 1.95 -5.95
CA GLY A 110 15.14 2.37 -6.73
C GLY A 110 15.71 1.24 -7.60
N ILE A 111 15.79 0.01 -7.07
CA ILE A 111 16.26 -1.16 -7.82
C ILE A 111 15.33 -1.48 -8.99
N THR A 112 14.02 -1.52 -8.77
CA THR A 112 13.05 -1.88 -9.82
C THR A 112 12.98 -0.81 -10.91
N MET A 113 13.11 0.47 -10.56
CA MET A 113 13.26 1.55 -11.54
C MET A 113 14.57 1.43 -12.34
N TYR A 114 15.68 1.08 -11.69
CA TYR A 114 16.95 0.80 -12.39
C TYR A 114 16.81 -0.38 -13.38
N MET A 115 16.08 -1.43 -12.99
CA MET A 115 15.77 -2.57 -13.85
C MET A 115 14.96 -2.13 -15.08
N LEU A 116 13.91 -1.33 -14.89
CA LEU A 116 13.11 -0.78 -16.00
C LEU A 116 13.95 0.08 -16.95
N ALA A 117 14.80 0.97 -16.43
CA ALA A 117 15.68 1.78 -17.27
C ALA A 117 16.71 0.93 -18.03
N SER A 118 17.15 -0.20 -17.45
CA SER A 118 18.10 -1.13 -18.08
C SER A 118 17.54 -1.85 -19.30
N THR A 119 16.23 -1.89 -19.46
CA THR A 119 15.56 -2.39 -20.67
C THR A 119 15.84 -1.51 -21.89
N PHE A 120 16.01 -0.20 -21.69
CA PHE A 120 16.07 0.78 -22.80
C PHE A 120 17.45 1.40 -23.01
N THR A 121 18.35 1.35 -22.01
CA THR A 121 19.69 1.93 -22.12
C THR A 121 20.76 1.09 -21.42
N GLN A 122 21.97 1.09 -21.99
CA GLN A 122 23.14 0.44 -21.41
C GLN A 122 24.00 1.41 -20.57
N LYS A 123 23.73 2.72 -20.62
CA LYS A 123 24.52 3.73 -19.89
C LYS A 123 24.10 3.77 -18.42
N SER A 124 25.01 3.41 -17.52
CA SER A 124 24.74 3.39 -16.07
C SER A 124 24.29 4.76 -15.54
N SER A 125 24.92 5.85 -15.99
CA SER A 125 24.56 7.22 -15.58
C SER A 125 23.14 7.64 -15.96
N ILE A 126 22.61 7.13 -17.09
CA ILE A 126 21.22 7.39 -17.52
C ILE A 126 20.24 6.58 -16.68
N ARG A 127 20.58 5.34 -16.34
CA ARG A 127 19.79 4.48 -15.45
C ARG A 127 19.72 5.06 -14.04
N LEU A 128 20.85 5.52 -13.50
CA LEU A 128 20.92 6.18 -12.19
C LEU A 128 20.17 7.52 -12.18
N LEU A 129 20.16 8.26 -13.30
CA LEU A 129 19.33 9.46 -13.43
C LEU A 129 17.83 9.12 -13.33
N ALA A 130 17.40 8.00 -13.91
CA ALA A 130 16.00 7.55 -13.80
C ALA A 130 15.65 7.20 -12.35
N VAL A 131 16.54 6.49 -11.64
CA VAL A 131 16.37 6.21 -10.21
C VAL A 131 16.31 7.49 -9.39
N THR A 132 17.18 8.45 -9.65
CA THR A 132 17.22 9.72 -8.91
C THR A 132 15.93 10.50 -9.11
N ALA A 133 15.47 10.65 -10.36
CA ALA A 133 14.20 11.31 -10.67
C ALA A 133 12.99 10.59 -10.05
N TYR A 134 13.04 9.27 -9.95
CA TYR A 134 11.99 8.46 -9.34
C TYR A 134 11.94 8.64 -7.82
N LEU A 135 13.07 8.44 -7.15
CA LEU A 135 13.19 8.49 -5.68
C LEU A 135 12.96 9.90 -5.12
N PHE A 136 13.47 10.93 -5.79
CA PHE A 136 13.34 12.33 -5.34
C PHE A 136 12.20 13.09 -6.01
N SER A 137 11.27 12.39 -6.69
CA SER A 137 10.04 13.03 -7.16
C SER A 137 9.25 13.59 -5.99
N ASN A 138 8.60 14.74 -6.21
CA ASN A 138 7.80 15.38 -5.16
C ASN A 138 6.65 14.46 -4.70
N TYR A 139 6.05 13.69 -5.61
CA TYR A 139 5.01 12.70 -5.28
C TYR A 139 5.52 11.63 -4.30
N HIS A 140 6.69 11.03 -4.55
CA HIS A 140 7.25 10.00 -3.69
C HIS A 140 7.66 10.55 -2.31
N ILE A 141 8.24 11.76 -2.28
CA ILE A 141 8.55 12.46 -1.02
C ILE A 141 7.27 12.74 -0.23
N THR A 142 6.22 13.24 -0.88
CA THR A 142 4.92 13.50 -0.26
C THR A 142 4.26 12.22 0.27
N ASP A 143 4.33 11.11 -0.47
CA ASP A 143 3.80 9.82 -0.02
C ASP A 143 4.48 9.33 1.27
N ILE A 144 5.80 9.47 1.37
CA ILE A 144 6.57 9.06 2.55
C ILE A 144 6.35 10.02 3.72
N TYR A 145 6.52 11.32 3.48
CA TYR A 145 6.71 12.31 4.56
C TYR A 145 5.51 13.19 4.84
N VAL A 146 4.54 13.33 3.94
CA VAL A 146 3.33 14.15 4.21
C VAL A 146 2.12 13.28 4.42
N ARG A 147 2.06 12.13 3.73
CA ARG A 147 0.95 11.19 3.86
C ARG A 147 1.26 10.05 4.81
N GLY A 148 2.50 9.56 4.82
CA GLY A 148 2.83 8.30 5.50
C GLY A 148 2.11 7.10 4.87
N ALA A 149 1.76 7.18 3.58
CA ALA A 149 0.92 6.21 2.85
C ALA A 149 1.72 4.96 2.45
N LEU A 150 2.07 4.14 3.44
CA LEU A 150 3.05 3.06 3.29
C LEU A 150 2.68 2.03 2.21
N GLY A 151 1.40 1.72 2.02
CA GLY A 151 0.99 0.81 0.94
C GLY A 151 1.23 1.36 -0.46
N GLU A 152 1.07 2.68 -0.68
CA GLU A 152 1.44 3.28 -1.97
C GLU A 152 2.97 3.24 -2.17
N VAL A 153 3.75 3.44 -1.10
CA VAL A 153 5.23 3.29 -1.13
C VAL A 153 5.64 1.87 -1.51
N PHE A 154 4.96 0.83 -1.01
CA PHE A 154 5.17 -0.56 -1.47
C PHE A 154 4.72 -0.77 -2.92
N ALA A 155 3.61 -0.18 -3.34
CA ALA A 155 3.11 -0.30 -4.71
C ALA A 155 4.11 0.28 -5.73
N LEU A 156 4.83 1.36 -5.37
CA LEU A 156 5.90 1.94 -6.16
C LEU A 156 7.06 0.96 -6.41
N VAL A 157 7.28 -0.06 -5.58
CA VAL A 157 8.23 -1.14 -5.90
C VAL A 157 7.74 -1.95 -7.10
N GLY A 158 6.45 -2.28 -7.14
CA GLY A 158 5.85 -3.16 -8.14
C GLY A 158 5.61 -2.53 -9.50
N ILE A 159 5.29 -1.23 -9.57
CA ILE A 159 4.89 -0.57 -10.83
C ILE A 159 6.00 -0.62 -11.91
N PRO A 160 7.28 -0.31 -11.60
CA PRO A 160 8.36 -0.46 -12.59
C PRO A 160 8.53 -1.89 -13.10
N LEU A 161 8.31 -2.90 -12.25
CA LEU A 161 8.35 -4.32 -12.64
C LEU A 161 7.19 -4.70 -13.56
N ILE A 162 5.98 -4.19 -13.31
CA ILE A 162 4.84 -4.35 -14.21
C ILE A 162 5.18 -3.77 -15.59
N LEU A 163 5.74 -2.57 -15.65
CA LEU A 163 6.14 -1.92 -16.90
C LEU A 163 7.24 -2.71 -17.63
N SER A 164 8.26 -3.18 -16.92
CA SER A 164 9.28 -4.08 -17.49
C SER A 164 8.64 -5.35 -18.04
N GLY A 165 7.71 -5.93 -17.30
CA GLY A 165 7.06 -7.17 -17.70
C GLY A 165 6.13 -7.02 -18.90
N LEU A 166 5.39 -5.92 -18.99
CA LEU A 166 4.59 -5.60 -20.17
C LEU A 166 5.48 -5.40 -21.41
N TYR A 167 6.65 -4.76 -21.25
CA TYR A 167 7.63 -4.69 -22.32
C TYR A 167 8.13 -6.09 -22.72
N GLU A 168 8.51 -6.93 -21.75
CA GLU A 168 8.96 -8.31 -22.01
C GLU A 168 7.89 -9.12 -22.75
N ILE A 169 6.63 -9.02 -22.36
CA ILE A 169 5.51 -9.74 -22.98
C ILE A 169 5.24 -9.24 -24.40
N PHE A 170 5.11 -7.93 -24.61
CA PHE A 170 4.63 -7.39 -25.89
C PHE A 170 5.76 -7.09 -26.88
N GLU A 171 6.92 -6.64 -26.43
CA GLU A 171 8.02 -6.18 -27.31
C GLU A 171 9.15 -7.18 -27.48
N THR A 172 9.16 -8.28 -26.71
CA THR A 172 10.20 -9.31 -26.82
C THR A 172 9.64 -10.68 -27.15
N ASN A 173 10.52 -11.65 -27.43
CA ASN A 173 10.16 -13.06 -27.66
C ASN A 173 10.21 -13.93 -26.40
N GLN A 174 10.15 -13.32 -25.22
CA GLN A 174 10.10 -14.07 -23.97
C GLN A 174 8.83 -14.91 -23.85
N LYS A 175 8.99 -16.10 -23.25
CA LYS A 175 7.90 -17.08 -23.03
C LYS A 175 7.27 -16.97 -21.63
N TYR A 176 7.89 -16.18 -20.76
CA TYR A 176 7.44 -15.83 -19.41
C TYR A 176 8.08 -14.49 -19.03
N SER A 177 7.43 -13.72 -18.17
CA SER A 177 7.91 -12.48 -17.58
C SER A 177 7.82 -12.55 -16.05
N LEU A 178 8.96 -12.83 -15.42
CA LEU A 178 9.04 -12.81 -13.96
C LEU A 178 8.81 -11.40 -13.40
N SER A 179 9.23 -10.37 -14.15
CA SER A 179 9.00 -8.96 -13.82
C SER A 179 7.49 -8.67 -13.70
N TYR A 180 6.69 -9.10 -14.68
CA TYR A 180 5.25 -8.91 -14.65
C TYR A 180 4.61 -9.62 -13.46
N LEU A 181 4.92 -10.91 -13.27
CA LEU A 181 4.36 -11.73 -12.19
C LEU A 181 4.68 -11.14 -10.79
N ILE A 182 5.95 -10.85 -10.52
CA ILE A 182 6.37 -10.31 -9.22
C ILE A 182 5.80 -8.90 -9.02
N GLY A 183 5.83 -8.05 -10.04
CA GLY A 183 5.26 -6.72 -9.98
C GLY A 183 3.78 -6.76 -9.59
N LEU A 184 3.00 -7.65 -10.23
CA LEU A 184 1.58 -7.81 -9.94
C LEU A 184 1.32 -8.33 -8.52
N VAL A 185 2.09 -9.32 -8.06
CA VAL A 185 1.99 -9.85 -6.68
C VAL A 185 2.30 -8.76 -5.66
N ILE A 186 3.38 -7.98 -5.87
CA ILE A 186 3.73 -6.87 -4.98
C ILE A 186 2.61 -5.84 -4.93
N THR A 187 2.08 -5.42 -6.08
CA THR A 187 1.04 -4.40 -6.11
C THR A 187 -0.26 -4.90 -5.45
N VAL A 188 -0.69 -6.15 -5.68
CA VAL A 188 -1.87 -6.73 -5.01
C VAL A 188 -1.72 -6.75 -3.49
N LEU A 189 -0.54 -7.15 -2.99
CA LEU A 189 -0.28 -7.26 -1.55
C LEU A 189 0.12 -5.93 -0.89
N SER A 190 0.18 -4.83 -1.64
CA SER A 190 0.60 -3.51 -1.12
C SER A 190 -0.59 -2.61 -0.79
N HIS A 191 -1.41 -2.32 -1.79
CA HIS A 191 -2.51 -1.37 -1.69
C HIS A 191 -3.53 -1.61 -2.79
N ASN A 192 -4.78 -1.91 -2.40
CA ASN A 192 -5.84 -2.33 -3.33
C ASN A 192 -6.15 -1.29 -4.41
N LEU A 193 -6.13 0.01 -4.06
CA LEU A 193 -6.41 1.06 -5.03
C LEU A 193 -5.26 1.24 -6.03
N SER A 194 -4.01 1.10 -5.58
CA SER A 194 -2.85 1.12 -6.47
C SER A 194 -2.88 -0.06 -7.44
N PHE A 195 -3.32 -1.24 -6.98
CA PHE A 195 -3.56 -2.39 -7.84
C PHE A 195 -4.65 -2.11 -8.88
N LEU A 196 -5.78 -1.52 -8.50
CA LEU A 196 -6.85 -1.16 -9.44
C LEU A 196 -6.33 -0.21 -10.54
N LEU A 197 -5.55 0.80 -10.17
CA LEU A 197 -4.92 1.72 -11.12
C LEU A 197 -3.95 1.00 -12.06
N CYS A 198 -3.12 0.09 -11.53
CA CYS A 198 -2.22 -0.73 -12.35
C CYS A 198 -2.97 -1.68 -13.28
N PHE A 199 -4.08 -2.26 -12.83
CA PHE A 199 -4.94 -3.11 -13.64
C PHE A 199 -5.51 -2.33 -14.84
N ILE A 200 -6.03 -1.12 -14.61
CA ILE A 200 -6.49 -0.23 -15.68
C ILE A 200 -5.35 0.10 -16.65
N LEU A 201 -4.15 0.41 -16.15
CA LEU A 201 -2.97 0.64 -16.97
C LEU A 201 -2.62 -0.58 -17.85
N ILE A 202 -2.62 -1.78 -17.27
CA ILE A 202 -2.38 -3.04 -17.99
C ILE A 202 -3.42 -3.22 -19.10
N LEU A 203 -4.69 -2.95 -18.84
CA LEU A 203 -5.76 -3.02 -19.85
C LEU A 203 -5.55 -2.02 -20.97
N ILE A 204 -5.23 -0.75 -20.66
CA ILE A 204 -4.97 0.29 -21.66
C ILE A 204 -3.81 -0.11 -22.57
N ILE A 205 -2.68 -0.52 -22.00
CA ILE A 205 -1.50 -0.97 -22.77
C ILE A 205 -1.87 -2.20 -23.62
N SER A 206 -2.60 -3.16 -23.04
CA SER A 206 -3.03 -4.37 -23.74
C SER A 206 -3.93 -4.06 -24.95
N ILE A 207 -4.84 -3.10 -24.82
CA ILE A 207 -5.72 -2.64 -25.92
C ILE A 207 -4.90 -1.96 -27.02
N ILE A 208 -3.94 -1.09 -26.66
CA ILE A 208 -3.07 -0.42 -27.64
C ILE A 208 -2.29 -1.44 -28.48
N TYR A 209 -1.83 -2.53 -27.87
CA TYR A 209 -1.08 -3.58 -28.58
C TYR A 209 -1.95 -4.57 -29.36
N LEU A 210 -3.28 -4.57 -29.18
CA LEU A 210 -4.20 -5.56 -29.73
C LEU A 210 -4.10 -5.71 -31.26
N PRO A 211 -3.98 -4.62 -32.04
CA PRO A 211 -3.88 -4.73 -33.50
C PRO A 211 -2.55 -5.31 -34.00
N THR A 212 -1.50 -5.32 -33.16
CA THR A 212 -0.11 -5.58 -33.62
C THR A 212 0.49 -6.86 -33.07
N LYS A 213 -0.06 -7.42 -31.99
CA LYS A 213 0.53 -8.57 -31.29
C LYS A 213 -0.36 -9.80 -31.39
N SER A 214 0.29 -10.96 -31.55
CA SER A 214 -0.39 -12.26 -31.60
C SER A 214 -1.13 -12.58 -30.29
N ILE A 215 -2.24 -13.31 -30.39
CA ILE A 215 -3.01 -13.83 -29.26
C ILE A 215 -2.15 -14.62 -28.25
N HIS A 216 -1.03 -15.21 -28.69
CA HIS A 216 -0.10 -15.91 -27.79
C HIS A 216 0.47 -14.99 -26.70
N ARG A 217 0.67 -13.70 -26.99
CA ARG A 217 1.14 -12.71 -26.00
C ARG A 217 0.11 -12.44 -24.92
N TYR A 218 -1.16 -12.34 -25.31
CA TYR A 218 -2.27 -12.18 -24.38
C TYR A 218 -2.49 -13.42 -23.53
N ARG A 219 -2.30 -14.63 -24.09
CA ARG A 219 -2.31 -15.86 -23.30
C ARG A 219 -1.23 -15.84 -22.22
N LEU A 220 -0.03 -15.35 -22.54
CA LEU A 220 1.02 -15.20 -21.55
C LEU A 220 0.61 -14.23 -20.42
N LEU A 221 0.13 -13.05 -20.78
CA LEU A 221 -0.37 -12.05 -19.83
C LEU A 221 -1.46 -12.62 -18.90
N ILE A 222 -2.44 -13.34 -19.46
CA ILE A 222 -3.53 -13.96 -18.70
C ILE A 222 -3.00 -15.05 -17.78
N VAL A 223 -2.14 -15.95 -18.25
CA VAL A 223 -1.59 -17.04 -17.43
C VAL A 223 -0.80 -16.49 -16.25
N GLU A 224 0.03 -15.47 -16.46
CA GLU A 224 0.79 -14.85 -15.37
C GLU A 224 -0.09 -14.04 -14.42
N SER A 225 -1.15 -13.40 -14.92
CA SER A 225 -2.16 -12.75 -14.08
C SER A 225 -2.90 -13.75 -13.21
N MET A 226 -3.29 -14.91 -13.77
CA MET A 226 -3.91 -16.00 -13.02
C MET A 226 -2.95 -16.58 -11.99
N LEU A 227 -1.67 -16.75 -12.34
CA LEU A 227 -0.66 -17.21 -11.40
C LEU A 227 -0.46 -16.22 -10.25
N ALA A 228 -0.41 -14.92 -10.51
CA ALA A 228 -0.37 -13.89 -9.48
C ALA A 228 -1.60 -13.99 -8.55
N CYS A 229 -2.81 -14.12 -9.12
CA CYS A 229 -4.05 -14.28 -8.37
C CYS A 229 -4.02 -15.51 -7.44
N LEU A 230 -3.49 -16.64 -7.92
CA LEU A 230 -3.32 -17.84 -7.09
C LEU A 230 -2.29 -17.64 -5.98
N LEU A 231 -1.16 -16.98 -6.27
CA LEU A 231 -0.13 -16.65 -5.28
C LEU A 231 -0.64 -15.69 -4.19
N THR A 232 -1.59 -14.81 -4.51
CA THR A 232 -2.18 -13.84 -3.57
C THR A 232 -3.55 -14.26 -3.03
N ALA A 233 -4.04 -15.45 -3.39
CA ALA A 233 -5.39 -15.91 -3.03
C ALA A 233 -5.65 -15.86 -1.52
N PHE A 234 -4.64 -16.20 -0.70
CA PHE A 234 -4.68 -16.16 0.78
C PHE A 234 -5.12 -14.80 1.35
N TYR A 235 -4.93 -13.72 0.59
CA TYR A 235 -5.33 -12.36 0.94
C TYR A 235 -6.56 -11.92 0.14
N THR A 236 -6.54 -12.11 -1.18
CA THR A 236 -7.57 -11.58 -2.08
C THR A 236 -8.95 -12.20 -1.85
N PHE A 237 -9.04 -13.51 -1.62
CA PHE A 237 -10.34 -14.17 -1.47
C PHE A 237 -11.01 -13.89 -0.12
N PRO A 238 -10.29 -13.91 1.03
CA PRO A 238 -10.85 -13.46 2.30
C PRO A 238 -11.34 -12.01 2.25
N MET A 239 -10.59 -11.11 1.62
CA MET A 239 -11.01 -9.72 1.44
C MET A 239 -12.35 -9.64 0.68
N ILE A 240 -12.49 -10.36 -0.44
CA ILE A 240 -13.73 -10.40 -1.23
C ILE A 240 -14.88 -11.00 -0.40
N GLU A 241 -14.62 -12.05 0.39
CA GLU A 241 -15.62 -12.63 1.28
C GLU A 241 -16.12 -11.60 2.29
N GLN A 242 -15.23 -10.85 2.94
CA GLN A 242 -15.62 -9.83 3.90
C GLN A 242 -16.43 -8.72 3.23
N LEU A 243 -15.94 -8.15 2.12
CA LEU A 243 -16.62 -7.09 1.37
C LEU A 243 -18.00 -7.48 0.84
N LYS A 244 -18.25 -8.79 0.62
CA LYS A 244 -19.57 -9.31 0.23
C LYS A 244 -20.48 -9.62 1.41
N SER A 245 -19.93 -9.78 2.61
CA SER A 245 -20.69 -10.19 3.79
C SER A 245 -21.51 -9.07 4.43
N GLN A 246 -21.04 -7.82 4.32
CA GLN A 246 -21.66 -6.65 4.94
C GLN A 246 -21.19 -5.34 4.27
N GLN A 247 -21.79 -4.22 4.66
CA GLN A 247 -21.35 -2.87 4.26
C GLN A 247 -20.39 -2.28 5.29
N PHE A 248 -19.35 -1.60 4.81
CA PHE A 248 -18.33 -0.92 5.62
C PHE A 248 -18.30 0.59 5.31
N TYR A 249 -17.64 1.40 6.15
CA TYR A 249 -17.44 2.82 5.82
C TYR A 249 -16.72 3.05 4.49
N LEU A 250 -15.88 2.12 4.05
CA LEU A 250 -15.29 2.11 2.71
C LEU A 250 -16.35 2.30 1.60
N ASN A 251 -17.51 1.64 1.71
CA ASN A 251 -18.60 1.75 0.73
C ASN A 251 -19.18 3.17 0.70
N TYR A 252 -19.28 3.82 1.85
CA TYR A 252 -19.70 5.21 1.96
C TYR A 252 -18.69 6.14 1.30
N TYR A 253 -17.40 6.02 1.61
CA TYR A 253 -16.37 6.88 1.00
C TYR A 253 -16.30 6.70 -0.51
N ALA A 254 -16.40 5.45 -0.99
CA ALA A 254 -16.38 5.13 -2.42
C ALA A 254 -17.59 5.68 -3.18
N SER A 255 -18.73 5.89 -2.53
CA SER A 255 -19.96 6.39 -3.17
C SER A 255 -20.17 7.89 -3.00
N SER A 256 -19.66 8.50 -1.92
CA SER A 256 -19.91 9.90 -1.54
C SER A 256 -18.76 10.86 -1.86
N SER A 257 -17.57 10.37 -2.20
CA SER A 257 -16.41 11.25 -2.45
C SER A 257 -16.66 12.26 -3.58
N ALA A 258 -16.44 13.54 -3.27
CA ALA A 258 -16.52 14.65 -4.21
C ALA A 258 -15.16 14.87 -4.89
N LEU A 259 -14.93 14.14 -5.99
CA LEU A 259 -13.66 14.17 -6.72
C LEU A 259 -13.22 15.59 -7.14
N GLU A 260 -14.17 16.45 -7.51
CA GLU A 260 -13.90 17.83 -7.92
C GLU A 260 -13.22 18.65 -6.83
N ASN A 261 -13.58 18.41 -5.56
CA ASN A 261 -13.01 19.11 -4.41
C ASN A 261 -11.54 18.74 -4.19
N HIS A 262 -11.07 17.64 -4.75
CA HIS A 262 -9.68 17.18 -4.63
C HIS A 262 -8.90 17.25 -5.93
N ALA A 263 -9.44 17.91 -6.96
CA ALA A 263 -8.75 18.16 -8.22
C ALA A 263 -7.64 19.21 -8.04
N MET A 264 -6.56 19.05 -8.81
CA MET A 264 -5.36 19.89 -8.72
C MET A 264 -5.53 21.22 -9.45
N ALA A 265 -5.21 22.31 -8.77
CA ALA A 265 -5.10 23.63 -9.37
C ALA A 265 -3.88 23.71 -10.31
N PHE A 266 -3.92 24.61 -11.29
CA PHE A 266 -2.86 24.73 -12.29
C PHE A 266 -1.47 24.99 -11.67
N TRP A 267 -1.39 25.83 -10.63
CA TRP A 267 -0.13 26.12 -9.94
C TRP A 267 0.49 24.88 -9.26
N GLN A 268 -0.33 23.90 -8.86
CA GLN A 268 0.16 22.68 -8.18
C GLN A 268 1.01 21.82 -9.12
N PHE A 269 0.85 21.89 -10.44
CA PHE A 269 1.68 21.13 -11.39
C PHE A 269 3.13 21.62 -11.47
N PHE A 270 3.37 22.87 -11.08
CA PHE A 270 4.68 23.53 -11.14
C PHE A 270 5.21 23.93 -9.76
N ALA A 271 4.49 23.60 -8.69
CA ALA A 271 4.93 23.86 -7.33
C ALA A 271 6.19 23.03 -7.02
N ASN A 272 7.29 23.71 -6.73
CA ASN A 272 8.58 23.09 -6.42
C ASN A 272 8.91 23.18 -4.92
N GLN A 273 7.99 22.68 -4.11
CA GLN A 273 8.13 22.60 -2.66
C GLN A 273 7.33 21.43 -2.10
N THR A 274 7.68 21.01 -0.90
CA THR A 274 6.91 20.03 -0.12
C THR A 274 6.08 20.77 0.91
N VAL A 275 4.76 20.62 0.83
CA VAL A 275 3.79 21.28 1.72
C VAL A 275 3.09 20.22 2.55
N PHE A 276 3.27 20.31 3.87
CA PHE A 276 2.61 19.47 4.87
C PHE A 276 1.17 19.98 5.09
N GLY A 277 0.33 19.70 4.10
CA GLY A 277 -1.03 20.20 4.00
C GLY A 277 -2.05 19.10 3.76
N LEU A 278 -3.29 19.49 3.49
CA LEU A 278 -4.39 18.58 3.20
C LEU A 278 -4.72 18.57 1.70
N SER A 279 -5.32 17.47 1.24
CA SER A 279 -5.87 17.38 -0.11
C SER A 279 -7.17 18.17 -0.20
N GLY A 280 -7.24 19.15 -1.10
CA GLY A 280 -8.45 19.92 -1.33
C GLY A 280 -8.20 21.21 -2.10
N ASN A 281 -9.08 21.55 -3.04
CA ASN A 281 -9.02 22.78 -3.82
C ASN A 281 -9.43 24.03 -3.01
N GLN A 282 -10.05 23.82 -1.84
CA GLN A 282 -10.42 24.87 -0.90
C GLN A 282 -9.21 25.43 -0.12
N TYR A 283 -8.08 24.72 -0.10
CA TYR A 283 -6.89 25.15 0.61
C TYR A 283 -6.04 26.08 -0.26
N ASN A 284 -5.51 27.15 0.35
CA ASN A 284 -4.54 28.03 -0.30
C ASN A 284 -3.18 27.32 -0.50
N ALA A 285 -2.27 27.96 -1.24
CA ALA A 285 -0.99 27.36 -1.61
C ALA A 285 -0.07 26.95 -0.44
N ASN A 286 -0.27 27.52 0.75
CA ASN A 286 0.51 27.18 1.95
C ASN A 286 -0.06 25.98 2.71
N ASN A 287 -1.34 25.65 2.49
CA ASN A 287 -2.05 24.58 3.21
C ASN A 287 -2.48 23.44 2.30
N ALA A 288 -2.39 23.61 0.97
CA ALA A 288 -2.70 22.58 0.00
C ALA A 288 -1.51 21.63 -0.17
N MET A 289 -1.74 20.35 0.09
CA MET A 289 -0.75 19.30 -0.14
C MET A 289 -0.28 19.31 -1.60
N VAL A 290 1.02 19.25 -1.82
CA VAL A 290 1.61 19.21 -3.15
C VAL A 290 1.91 17.77 -3.56
N VAL A 291 1.20 17.31 -4.59
CA VAL A 291 1.18 15.92 -5.09
C VAL A 291 1.54 15.83 -6.57
N ASN A 292 2.34 16.78 -7.08
CA ASN A 292 2.88 16.69 -8.43
C ASN A 292 4.11 15.76 -8.49
N ILE A 293 4.54 15.38 -9.69
CA ILE A 293 5.69 14.49 -9.90
C ILE A 293 7.07 15.20 -9.88
N GLY A 294 7.10 16.52 -9.67
CA GLY A 294 8.30 17.37 -9.68
C GLY A 294 8.58 18.00 -11.05
N LEU A 295 9.22 19.18 -11.05
CA LEU A 295 9.47 19.97 -12.27
C LEU A 295 10.25 19.22 -13.33
N PHE A 296 11.26 18.43 -12.92
CA PHE A 296 12.05 17.63 -13.85
C PHE A 296 11.17 16.66 -14.64
N LEU A 297 10.27 15.92 -13.99
CA LEU A 297 9.39 14.96 -14.66
C LEU A 297 8.21 15.62 -15.37
N THR A 298 7.84 16.85 -15.02
CA THR A 298 6.86 17.63 -15.80
C THR A 298 7.43 18.05 -17.16
N ILE A 299 8.74 18.35 -17.25
CA ILE A 299 9.35 18.97 -18.44
C ILE A 299 10.24 18.00 -19.23
N ALA A 300 11.15 17.28 -18.57
CA ALA A 300 12.18 16.46 -19.22
C ALA A 300 11.64 15.36 -20.16
N PRO A 301 10.47 14.70 -19.91
CA PRO A 301 9.92 13.72 -20.84
C PRO A 301 9.67 14.25 -22.25
N ILE A 302 9.37 15.56 -22.37
CA ILE A 302 9.15 16.22 -23.66
C ILE A 302 10.43 16.19 -24.52
N SER A 303 11.61 16.15 -23.89
CA SER A 303 12.88 16.01 -24.61
C SER A 303 12.95 14.73 -25.44
N TYR A 304 12.24 13.67 -25.05
CA TYR A 304 12.11 12.46 -25.87
C TYR A 304 11.57 12.78 -27.24
N LEU A 305 10.53 13.63 -27.35
CA LEU A 305 9.84 13.98 -28.60
C LEU A 305 10.73 14.78 -29.56
N PHE A 306 11.61 15.63 -29.05
CA PHE A 306 12.43 16.51 -29.90
C PHE A 306 13.85 15.98 -30.14
N LEU A 307 14.44 15.27 -29.17
CA LEU A 307 15.86 14.89 -29.22
C LEU A 307 16.10 13.46 -29.73
N THR A 308 15.08 12.61 -29.69
CA THR A 308 15.20 11.20 -30.12
C THR A 308 14.77 11.04 -31.57
N LYS A 309 15.69 10.73 -32.50
CA LYS A 309 15.32 10.59 -33.93
C LYS A 309 14.44 9.36 -34.21
N LYS A 310 14.77 8.20 -33.63
CA LYS A 310 14.01 6.96 -33.79
C LYS A 310 13.24 6.66 -32.51
N LYS A 311 11.92 6.84 -32.55
CA LYS A 311 11.05 6.57 -31.39
C LYS A 311 10.84 5.08 -31.21
N HIS A 312 10.96 4.61 -29.97
CA HIS A 312 10.53 3.28 -29.58
C HIS A 312 9.04 3.31 -29.22
N THR A 313 8.23 2.42 -29.79
CA THR A 313 6.77 2.38 -29.59
C THR A 313 6.37 2.35 -28.12
N PHE A 314 6.92 1.40 -27.35
CA PHE A 314 6.64 1.30 -25.91
C PHE A 314 6.98 2.58 -25.11
N ILE A 315 8.12 3.24 -25.38
CA ILE A 315 8.49 4.50 -24.70
C ILE A 315 7.51 5.62 -25.07
N THR A 316 7.05 5.66 -26.32
CA THR A 316 6.02 6.62 -26.76
C THR A 316 4.69 6.37 -26.05
N ILE A 317 4.27 5.11 -25.89
CA ILE A 317 3.07 4.74 -25.11
C ILE A 317 3.23 5.19 -23.66
N MET A 318 4.39 4.91 -23.04
CA MET A 318 4.68 5.36 -21.67
C MET A 318 4.58 6.88 -21.53
N LEU A 319 5.14 7.63 -22.49
CA LEU A 319 5.06 9.09 -22.50
C LEU A 319 3.62 9.59 -22.58
N VAL A 320 2.82 9.06 -23.53
CA VAL A 320 1.44 9.51 -23.74
C VAL A 320 0.59 9.22 -22.50
N ILE A 321 0.60 7.98 -22.01
CA ILE A 321 -0.17 7.60 -20.83
C ILE A 321 0.34 8.36 -19.60
N GLY A 322 1.65 8.51 -19.44
CA GLY A 322 2.25 9.26 -18.32
C GLY A 322 1.80 10.72 -18.29
N LEU A 323 1.82 11.40 -19.45
CA LEU A 323 1.32 12.79 -19.56
C LEU A 323 -0.19 12.86 -19.30
N SER A 324 -0.97 11.88 -19.78
CA SER A 324 -2.40 11.82 -19.47
C SER A 324 -2.66 11.64 -17.97
N CYS A 325 -1.98 10.70 -17.31
CA CYS A 325 -2.08 10.50 -15.87
C CYS A 325 -1.64 11.73 -15.08
N MET A 326 -0.63 12.47 -15.57
CA MET A 326 -0.19 13.72 -14.96
C MET A 326 -1.24 14.83 -15.09
N LEU A 327 -1.90 14.97 -16.25
CA LEU A 327 -2.77 16.11 -16.54
C LEU A 327 -4.24 15.91 -16.13
N LEU A 328 -4.74 14.67 -16.15
CA LEU A 328 -6.13 14.35 -15.79
C LEU A 328 -6.57 14.87 -14.42
N PRO A 329 -5.74 14.87 -13.36
CA PRO A 329 -6.11 15.42 -12.06
C PRO A 329 -6.45 16.92 -12.04
N ALA A 330 -6.23 17.66 -13.13
CA ALA A 330 -6.47 19.09 -13.19
C ALA A 330 -7.95 19.46 -12.96
N GLN A 331 -8.19 20.61 -12.31
CA GLN A 331 -9.53 21.15 -12.04
C GLN A 331 -10.37 21.44 -13.30
N ILE A 332 -9.73 21.63 -14.45
CA ILE A 332 -10.43 21.80 -15.74
C ILE A 332 -11.15 20.52 -16.18
N PHE A 333 -10.71 19.35 -15.71
CA PHE A 333 -11.36 18.10 -16.03
C PHE A 333 -12.67 17.96 -15.24
N PRO A 334 -13.78 17.51 -15.85
CA PRO A 334 -15.11 17.57 -15.26
C PRO A 334 -15.36 16.42 -14.25
N TRP A 335 -14.56 16.37 -13.19
CA TRP A 335 -14.58 15.34 -12.14
C TRP A 335 -15.94 15.19 -11.45
N LYS A 336 -16.76 16.25 -11.44
CA LYS A 336 -18.13 16.24 -10.93
C LYS A 336 -19.01 15.13 -11.51
N TYR A 337 -18.88 14.89 -12.82
CA TYR A 337 -19.75 13.96 -13.56
C TYR A 337 -19.18 12.53 -13.61
N MET A 338 -17.99 12.30 -13.05
CA MET A 338 -17.29 11.01 -13.10
C MET A 338 -17.63 10.15 -11.88
N SER A 339 -18.92 9.91 -11.63
CA SER A 339 -19.39 9.16 -10.45
C SER A 339 -18.83 7.74 -10.35
N MET A 340 -18.56 7.08 -11.47
CA MET A 340 -17.94 5.75 -11.54
C MET A 340 -16.50 5.73 -11.00
N LEU A 341 -15.83 6.89 -10.96
CA LEU A 341 -14.44 7.02 -10.50
C LEU A 341 -14.34 7.48 -9.04
N ARG A 342 -15.45 7.63 -8.30
CA ARG A 342 -15.44 8.10 -6.90
C ARG A 342 -14.63 7.20 -5.97
N ILE A 343 -14.47 5.92 -6.32
CA ILE A 343 -13.57 4.99 -5.62
C ILE A 343 -12.11 5.46 -5.59
N LEU A 344 -11.68 6.32 -6.55
CA LEU A 344 -10.36 6.92 -6.51
C LEU A 344 -10.17 7.83 -5.30
N GLN A 345 -11.26 8.42 -4.77
CA GLN A 345 -11.35 9.48 -3.75
C GLN A 345 -10.60 10.79 -4.12
N PHE A 346 -9.40 10.67 -4.67
CA PHE A 346 -8.49 11.75 -5.00
C PHE A 346 -7.96 11.58 -6.44
N PRO A 347 -8.33 12.46 -7.38
CA PRO A 347 -7.85 12.39 -8.77
C PRO A 347 -6.32 12.36 -8.89
N TRP A 348 -5.61 13.08 -8.03
CA TRP A 348 -4.14 13.17 -8.06
C TRP A 348 -3.42 11.85 -7.79
N ARG A 349 -4.11 10.78 -7.32
CA ARG A 349 -3.54 9.43 -7.23
C ARG A 349 -3.08 8.89 -8.59
N LEU A 350 -3.55 9.46 -9.70
CA LEU A 350 -3.02 9.16 -11.04
C LEU A 350 -1.54 9.53 -11.19
N ASN A 351 -1.02 10.47 -10.40
CA ASN A 351 0.40 10.82 -10.42
C ASN A 351 1.31 9.68 -9.94
N MET A 352 0.79 8.74 -9.15
CA MET A 352 1.48 7.48 -8.81
C MET A 352 1.88 6.70 -10.06
N LEU A 353 1.02 6.68 -11.10
CA LEU A 353 1.33 6.03 -12.38
C LEU A 353 2.17 6.94 -13.28
N ALA A 354 1.89 8.25 -13.30
CA ALA A 354 2.63 9.21 -14.12
C ALA A 354 4.13 9.19 -13.80
N LEU A 355 4.48 9.07 -12.52
CA LEU A 355 5.84 9.07 -12.02
C LEU A 355 6.77 8.04 -12.74
N PRO A 356 6.54 6.72 -12.66
CA PRO A 356 7.41 5.74 -13.34
C PRO A 356 7.25 5.78 -14.88
N LEU A 357 6.05 6.11 -15.39
CA LEU A 357 5.80 6.22 -16.83
C LEU A 357 6.63 7.32 -17.50
N LEU A 358 6.87 8.43 -16.81
CA LEU A 358 7.59 9.59 -17.34
C LEU A 358 9.10 9.55 -17.11
N CYS A 359 9.58 8.74 -16.16
CA CYS A 359 11.01 8.57 -15.90
C CYS A 359 11.79 8.08 -17.14
N VAL A 360 11.28 7.05 -17.85
CA VAL A 360 12.00 6.48 -19.01
C VAL A 360 12.07 7.45 -20.20
N PRO A 361 10.96 8.03 -20.69
CA PRO A 361 11.03 9.04 -21.74
C PRO A 361 11.97 10.20 -21.40
N ALA A 362 11.94 10.70 -20.15
CA ALA A 362 12.84 11.79 -19.72
C ALA A 362 14.32 11.45 -19.92
N VAL A 363 14.76 10.31 -19.38
CA VAL A 363 16.19 9.97 -19.41
C VAL A 363 16.67 9.52 -20.79
N ILE A 364 15.80 8.89 -21.59
CA ILE A 364 16.13 8.49 -22.97
C ILE A 364 16.20 9.72 -23.89
N GLY A 365 15.36 10.74 -23.68
CA GLY A 365 15.51 12.03 -24.35
C GLY A 365 16.85 12.69 -24.04
N ILE A 366 17.24 12.74 -22.75
CA ILE A 366 18.52 13.27 -22.27
C ILE A 366 19.72 12.48 -22.77
N GLU A 367 19.59 11.15 -22.93
CA GLU A 367 20.69 10.31 -23.39
C GLU A 367 21.28 10.80 -24.72
N ASN A 368 20.47 11.32 -25.64
CA ASN A 368 20.93 11.84 -26.93
C ASN A 368 21.85 13.08 -26.78
N LEU A 369 21.72 13.86 -25.71
CA LEU A 369 22.59 15.00 -25.42
C LEU A 369 23.96 14.59 -24.89
N THR A 370 24.10 13.36 -24.36
CA THR A 370 25.36 12.89 -23.75
C THR A 370 26.51 12.73 -24.73
N HIS A 371 26.23 12.69 -26.04
CA HIS A 371 27.28 12.73 -27.06
C HIS A 371 28.07 14.04 -27.06
N ARG A 372 27.43 15.16 -26.70
CA ARG A 372 28.07 16.48 -26.56
C ARG A 372 28.38 16.80 -25.10
N LEU A 373 27.47 16.47 -24.19
CA LEU A 373 27.55 16.78 -22.77
C LEU A 373 27.69 15.49 -21.94
N LYS A 374 28.87 14.87 -22.00
CA LYS A 374 29.14 13.56 -21.38
C LYS A 374 28.77 13.48 -19.90
N TYR A 375 28.98 14.58 -19.15
CA TYR A 375 28.73 14.64 -17.71
C TYR A 375 27.32 15.12 -17.33
N LEU A 376 26.47 15.49 -18.30
CA LEU A 376 25.12 16.01 -18.05
C LEU A 376 24.29 15.11 -17.11
N PRO A 377 24.24 13.77 -17.27
CA PRO A 377 23.44 12.94 -16.38
C PRO A 377 23.94 12.99 -14.94
N ILE A 378 25.26 13.11 -14.73
CA ILE A 378 25.85 13.20 -13.38
C ILE A 378 25.50 14.55 -12.76
N CYS A 379 25.60 15.65 -13.52
CA CYS A 379 25.19 16.97 -13.06
C CYS A 379 23.70 17.00 -12.68
N LEU A 380 22.83 16.35 -13.48
CA LEU A 380 21.40 16.25 -13.19
C LEU A 380 21.12 15.38 -11.97
N ILE A 381 21.84 14.26 -11.78
CA ILE A 381 21.73 13.45 -10.56
C ILE A 381 22.06 14.30 -9.32
N LEU A 382 23.16 15.07 -9.37
CA LEU A 382 23.55 15.95 -8.27
C LEU A 382 22.50 17.05 -8.04
N LEU A 383 22.00 17.68 -9.10
CA LEU A 383 20.98 18.73 -9.00
C LEU A 383 19.68 18.20 -8.39
N LEU A 384 19.17 17.07 -8.87
CA LEU A 384 17.96 16.43 -8.34
C LEU A 384 18.15 15.95 -6.90
N SER A 385 19.36 15.53 -6.53
CA SER A 385 19.68 15.17 -5.14
C SER A 385 19.66 16.40 -4.23
N LEU A 386 20.20 17.54 -4.68
CA LEU A 386 20.16 18.81 -3.95
C LEU A 386 18.74 19.35 -3.82
N GLU A 387 17.97 19.31 -4.90
CA GLU A 387 16.53 19.61 -4.90
C GLU A 387 15.79 18.69 -3.93
N GLY A 388 16.05 17.39 -3.97
CA GLY A 388 15.51 16.42 -3.03
C GLY A 388 15.80 16.77 -1.57
N ILE A 389 17.04 17.16 -1.23
CA ILE A 389 17.39 17.63 0.12
C ILE A 389 16.58 18.86 0.52
N TYR A 390 16.40 19.81 -0.40
CA TYR A 390 15.57 20.99 -0.17
C TYR A 390 14.11 20.61 0.14
N HIS A 391 13.54 19.66 -0.61
CA HIS A 391 12.20 19.13 -0.37
C HIS A 391 12.07 18.34 0.95
N LEU A 392 13.14 17.69 1.39
CA LEU A 392 13.18 16.91 2.63
C LEU A 392 13.39 17.78 3.88
N TYR A 393 13.92 19.00 3.72
CA TYR A 393 14.23 19.89 4.84
C TYR A 393 13.02 20.17 5.76
N PRO A 394 11.81 20.47 5.26
CA PRO A 394 10.64 20.69 6.12
C PRO A 394 10.27 19.45 6.97
N ALA A 395 10.50 18.23 6.47
CA ALA A 395 10.28 16.99 7.24
C ALA A 395 11.15 16.93 8.50
N THR A 396 12.36 17.51 8.45
CA THR A 396 13.27 17.56 9.61
C THR A 396 12.85 18.56 10.69
N LYS A 397 11.91 19.44 10.38
CA LYS A 397 11.40 20.52 11.24
C LYS A 397 10.01 20.23 11.81
N ARG A 398 9.48 19.03 11.55
CA ARG A 398 8.18 18.62 12.09
C ARG A 398 8.22 18.60 13.62
N THR A 399 7.14 19.10 14.22
CA THR A 399 6.96 19.22 15.67
C THR A 399 5.97 18.20 16.21
N PHE A 400 5.03 17.75 15.37
CA PHE A 400 4.14 16.64 15.70
C PHE A 400 4.83 15.32 15.37
N VAL A 401 5.35 14.66 16.41
CA VAL A 401 6.29 13.55 16.28
C VAL A 401 6.05 12.48 17.34
N MET A 402 6.45 11.26 17.03
CA MET A 402 6.62 10.15 17.95
C MET A 402 8.11 10.02 18.30
N PRO A 403 8.55 10.44 19.50
CA PRO A 403 9.91 10.23 19.96
C PRO A 403 10.32 8.76 19.88
N HIS A 404 11.60 8.49 19.63
CA HIS A 404 12.13 7.13 19.45
C HIS A 404 11.70 6.16 20.57
N ASN A 405 11.76 6.57 21.84
CA ASN A 405 11.42 5.71 22.99
C ASN A 405 9.91 5.61 23.31
N THR A 406 9.04 6.15 22.47
CA THR A 406 7.59 6.11 22.72
C THR A 406 7.08 4.69 22.58
N THR A 407 6.40 4.18 23.60
CA THR A 407 5.74 2.87 23.52
C THR A 407 4.36 2.99 22.90
N TRP A 408 3.82 1.90 22.35
CA TRP A 408 2.46 1.94 21.82
C TRP A 408 1.41 2.25 22.90
N GLN A 409 1.62 1.74 24.13
CA GLN A 409 0.73 2.01 25.25
C GLN A 409 0.62 3.51 25.55
N GLU A 410 1.75 4.23 25.52
CA GLU A 410 1.75 5.68 25.71
C GLU A 410 0.93 6.41 24.62
N VAL A 411 0.94 5.92 23.38
CA VAL A 411 0.11 6.48 22.29
C VAL A 411 -1.37 6.23 22.58
N THR A 412 -1.74 5.01 22.96
CA THR A 412 -3.14 4.66 23.25
C THR A 412 -3.68 5.34 24.51
N ASP A 413 -2.81 5.66 25.48
CA ASP A 413 -3.13 6.43 26.69
C ASP A 413 -3.28 7.95 26.42
N GLY A 414 -3.03 8.39 25.18
CA GLY A 414 -3.21 9.77 24.76
C GLY A 414 -2.03 10.70 25.05
N LYS A 415 -0.84 10.17 25.35
CA LYS A 415 0.40 10.97 25.45
C LYS A 415 0.67 11.76 24.17
N ILE A 416 0.27 11.20 23.03
CA ILE A 416 0.29 11.86 21.73
C ILE A 416 -1.14 11.91 21.20
N ILE A 417 -1.69 13.12 21.10
CA ILE A 417 -3.04 13.33 20.60
C ILE A 417 -2.98 13.45 19.08
N ASP A 418 -3.83 12.71 18.37
CA ASP A 418 -4.05 12.90 16.93
C ASP A 418 -4.69 14.28 16.70
N PRO A 419 -3.99 15.25 16.08
CA PRO A 419 -4.44 16.62 15.97
C PRO A 419 -5.49 16.81 14.86
N TYR A 420 -5.72 15.79 14.04
CA TYR A 420 -6.42 16.00 12.79
C TYR A 420 -7.94 15.96 12.98
N TYR A 421 -8.54 15.10 13.82
CA TYR A 421 -10.02 15.05 14.01
C TYR A 421 -10.50 14.35 15.29
N SER A 422 -11.73 14.69 15.73
CA SER A 422 -12.55 13.78 16.55
C SER A 422 -13.19 12.72 15.64
N ALA A 423 -13.14 11.46 16.06
CA ALA A 423 -13.76 10.33 15.38
C ALA A 423 -14.61 9.55 16.38
N GLN A 424 -15.51 8.71 15.89
CA GLN A 424 -16.32 7.80 16.71
C GLN A 424 -15.56 6.53 17.13
N TYR A 425 -14.23 6.50 16.95
CA TYR A 425 -13.35 5.35 17.16
C TYR A 425 -11.93 5.80 17.52
N MET A 426 -11.05 4.84 17.85
CA MET A 426 -9.64 5.10 18.13
C MET A 426 -8.86 5.32 16.84
N ARG A 427 -8.83 6.56 16.37
CA ARG A 427 -8.25 6.94 15.07
C ARG A 427 -6.76 6.64 14.93
N VAL A 428 -6.00 6.74 16.02
CA VAL A 428 -4.57 6.37 16.06
C VAL A 428 -4.35 4.89 15.69
N GLU A 429 -5.36 4.04 15.84
CA GLU A 429 -5.28 2.63 15.49
C GLU A 429 -5.87 2.35 14.09
N LEU A 430 -6.88 3.13 13.67
CA LEU A 430 -7.76 2.80 12.53
C LEU A 430 -7.66 3.74 11.32
N ALA A 431 -6.94 4.87 11.41
CA ALA A 431 -6.95 5.95 10.43
C ALA A 431 -8.36 6.40 10.01
N GLY A 432 -8.79 6.08 8.77
CA GLY A 432 -10.13 6.42 8.27
C GLY A 432 -11.27 5.54 8.81
N GLY A 433 -10.94 4.45 9.52
CA GLY A 433 -11.95 3.49 9.97
C GLY A 433 -12.66 2.77 8.82
N ASP A 434 -12.05 2.75 7.64
CA ASP A 434 -12.62 2.26 6.37
C ASP A 434 -13.26 0.88 6.49
N TYR A 435 -12.70 0.02 7.36
CA TYR A 435 -13.11 -1.37 7.53
C TYR A 435 -13.98 -1.61 8.77
N LEU A 436 -14.51 -0.55 9.38
CA LEU A 436 -15.58 -0.69 10.38
C LEU A 436 -16.92 -0.95 9.67
N PRO A 437 -17.79 -1.80 10.24
CA PRO A 437 -19.17 -1.95 9.77
C PRO A 437 -19.89 -0.61 9.73
N TYR A 438 -20.71 -0.39 8.70
CA TYR A 438 -21.32 0.93 8.42
C TYR A 438 -22.14 1.50 9.59
N ASN A 439 -22.82 0.63 10.36
CA ASN A 439 -23.65 1.02 11.51
C ASN A 439 -22.91 0.95 12.85
N SER A 440 -21.58 1.02 12.86
CA SER A 440 -20.79 0.95 14.09
C SER A 440 -21.22 2.02 15.12
N PRO A 441 -21.18 1.72 16.42
CA PRO A 441 -21.48 2.72 17.44
C PRO A 441 -20.34 3.76 17.52
N ASP A 442 -20.57 4.80 18.30
CA ASP A 442 -19.46 5.61 18.80
C ASP A 442 -18.69 4.84 19.87
N PHE A 443 -17.61 4.17 19.47
CA PHE A 443 -16.74 3.38 20.33
C PHE A 443 -16.05 4.20 21.43
N ARG A 444 -16.01 5.54 21.33
CA ARG A 444 -15.46 6.38 22.40
C ARG A 444 -16.39 6.50 23.60
N SER A 445 -17.70 6.40 23.36
CA SER A 445 -18.73 6.48 24.40
C SER A 445 -19.40 5.13 24.66
N TYR A 446 -19.26 4.15 23.75
CA TYR A 446 -19.85 2.83 23.89
C TYR A 446 -19.18 2.05 25.03
N THR A 447 -20.00 1.57 25.97
CA THR A 447 -19.51 0.79 27.12
C THR A 447 -19.19 -0.64 26.68
N LYS A 448 -18.07 -1.19 27.14
CA LYS A 448 -17.67 -2.59 26.87
C LYS A 448 -18.46 -3.60 27.70
N THR A 449 -19.78 -3.51 27.64
CA THR A 449 -20.71 -4.43 28.28
C THR A 449 -21.38 -5.31 27.23
N ILE A 450 -21.88 -6.46 27.69
CA ILE A 450 -22.72 -7.34 26.88
C ILE A 450 -24.15 -6.86 27.05
N GLN A 451 -24.82 -6.61 25.92
CA GLN A 451 -26.13 -5.98 25.90
C GLN A 451 -27.18 -6.90 25.27
N THR A 452 -28.45 -6.73 25.64
CA THR A 452 -29.57 -7.29 24.89
C THR A 452 -29.72 -6.58 23.54
N THR A 453 -30.59 -7.10 22.67
CA THR A 453 -30.97 -6.41 21.43
C THR A 453 -31.70 -5.08 21.66
N SER A 454 -32.27 -4.86 22.85
CA SER A 454 -32.87 -3.58 23.28
C SER A 454 -31.87 -2.59 23.88
N GLY A 455 -30.59 -2.98 24.05
CA GLY A 455 -29.53 -2.14 24.62
C GLY A 455 -29.41 -2.21 26.15
N GLU A 456 -30.14 -3.11 26.81
CA GLU A 456 -30.01 -3.31 28.26
C GLU A 456 -28.72 -4.07 28.58
N THR A 457 -27.94 -3.57 29.54
CA THR A 457 -26.71 -4.23 29.96
C THR A 457 -27.04 -5.49 30.76
N ILE A 458 -26.49 -6.62 30.32
CA ILE A 458 -26.66 -7.93 30.98
C ILE A 458 -25.49 -8.17 31.93
N THR A 459 -24.26 -8.08 31.42
CA THR A 459 -23.03 -8.44 32.15
C THR A 459 -21.80 -7.86 31.44
N THR A 460 -20.61 -8.17 31.95
CA THR A 460 -19.32 -7.95 31.29
C THR A 460 -18.65 -9.27 30.95
N GLY A 461 -17.67 -9.22 30.04
CA GLY A 461 -16.76 -10.33 29.78
C GLY A 461 -15.32 -9.88 29.91
N GLU A 462 -14.40 -10.80 29.62
CA GLU A 462 -12.96 -10.56 29.71
C GLU A 462 -12.21 -11.25 28.57
N TRP A 463 -11.11 -10.64 28.14
CA TRP A 463 -10.17 -11.28 27.21
C TRP A 463 -9.29 -12.26 27.99
N ILE A 464 -9.45 -13.55 27.73
CA ILE A 464 -8.68 -14.62 28.41
C ILE A 464 -7.41 -15.03 27.66
N ASP A 465 -7.35 -14.70 26.36
CA ASP A 465 -6.21 -14.90 25.47
C ASP A 465 -6.35 -13.93 24.29
N TYR A 466 -5.32 -13.84 23.45
CA TYR A 466 -5.32 -13.04 22.23
C TYR A 466 -6.42 -13.49 21.26
N GLY A 467 -7.48 -12.69 21.18
CA GLY A 467 -8.62 -12.97 20.31
C GLY A 467 -9.67 -13.92 20.90
N SER A 468 -9.60 -14.24 22.20
CA SER A 468 -10.61 -15.04 22.91
C SER A 468 -11.30 -14.24 24.02
N TYR A 469 -12.59 -13.95 23.85
CA TYR A 469 -13.40 -13.17 24.80
C TYR A 469 -14.39 -14.07 25.54
N ARG A 470 -14.22 -14.22 26.85
CA ARG A 470 -15.05 -15.06 27.73
C ARG A 470 -16.18 -14.25 28.35
N PHE A 471 -17.36 -14.85 28.45
CA PHE A 471 -18.50 -14.27 29.15
C PHE A 471 -19.46 -15.34 29.67
N THR A 472 -20.32 -14.96 30.62
CA THR A 472 -21.31 -15.86 31.24
C THR A 472 -22.71 -15.32 31.04
N ILE A 473 -23.65 -16.17 30.64
CA ILE A 473 -25.07 -15.83 30.48
C ILE A 473 -25.91 -16.73 31.37
N THR A 474 -26.88 -16.16 32.08
CA THR A 474 -27.74 -16.88 33.03
C THR A 474 -29.07 -17.31 32.45
N ASN A 475 -29.56 -16.63 31.42
CA ASN A 475 -30.86 -16.91 30.79
C ASN A 475 -30.71 -17.02 29.27
N PRO A 476 -31.40 -17.97 28.60
CA PRO A 476 -31.43 -18.04 27.15
C PRO A 476 -31.94 -16.73 26.53
N GLN A 477 -31.13 -16.12 25.66
CA GLN A 477 -31.45 -14.85 25.01
C GLN A 477 -30.46 -14.54 23.89
N THR A 478 -30.81 -13.59 23.01
CA THR A 478 -29.87 -13.01 22.06
C THR A 478 -29.10 -11.87 22.70
N VAL A 479 -27.76 -11.90 22.58
CA VAL A 479 -26.87 -10.91 23.16
C VAL A 479 -25.97 -10.28 22.10
N ILE A 480 -25.59 -9.04 22.33
CA ILE A 480 -24.62 -8.27 21.55
C ILE A 480 -23.35 -8.16 22.39
N LEU A 481 -22.24 -8.64 21.84
CA LEU A 481 -20.92 -8.57 22.46
C LEU A 481 -20.23 -7.25 22.08
N PRO A 482 -19.38 -6.68 22.96
CA PRO A 482 -18.61 -5.47 22.66
C PRO A 482 -17.41 -5.79 21.75
N ILE A 483 -17.67 -6.42 20.61
CA ILE A 483 -16.68 -6.87 19.62
C ILE A 483 -17.20 -6.44 18.25
N THR A 484 -16.37 -5.76 17.45
CA THR A 484 -16.70 -5.37 16.08
C THR A 484 -16.89 -6.60 15.21
N TYR A 485 -18.01 -6.67 14.48
CA TYR A 485 -18.34 -7.86 13.71
C TYR A 485 -17.55 -7.95 12.40
N TYR A 486 -16.96 -9.11 12.19
CA TYR A 486 -16.39 -9.58 10.93
C TYR A 486 -16.84 -11.01 10.69
N LYS A 487 -17.10 -11.39 9.43
CA LYS A 487 -17.54 -12.76 9.13
C LYS A 487 -16.44 -13.75 9.53
N GLY A 488 -16.77 -14.71 10.38
CA GLY A 488 -15.84 -15.72 10.91
C GLY A 488 -15.83 -15.83 12.44
N TYR A 489 -16.44 -14.89 13.17
CA TYR A 489 -16.64 -15.07 14.61
C TYR A 489 -17.57 -16.25 14.90
N ILE A 490 -17.19 -17.04 15.89
CA ILE A 490 -18.02 -18.08 16.48
C ILE A 490 -18.07 -17.90 18.00
N VAL A 491 -19.11 -18.44 18.62
CA VAL A 491 -19.22 -18.50 20.07
C VAL A 491 -19.29 -19.95 20.48
N ARG A 492 -18.42 -20.39 21.39
CA ARG A 492 -18.40 -21.77 21.89
C ARG A 492 -18.79 -21.83 23.35
N ASN A 493 -19.68 -22.75 23.71
CA ASN A 493 -19.93 -23.09 25.11
C ASN A 493 -18.73 -23.87 25.68
N ILE A 494 -18.19 -23.45 26.82
CA ILE A 494 -16.98 -24.06 27.40
C ILE A 494 -17.25 -25.50 27.88
N ASP A 495 -18.45 -25.76 28.41
CA ASP A 495 -18.80 -27.04 29.04
C ASP A 495 -19.29 -28.06 27.99
N THR A 496 -20.16 -27.64 27.08
CA THR A 496 -20.75 -28.54 26.08
C THR A 496 -19.95 -28.62 24.79
N THR A 497 -19.01 -27.69 24.57
CA THR A 497 -18.25 -27.49 23.32
C THR A 497 -19.11 -27.16 22.09
N GLU A 498 -20.41 -26.92 22.28
CA GLU A 498 -21.34 -26.50 21.22
C GLU A 498 -20.87 -25.19 20.60
N ILE A 499 -20.88 -25.14 19.26
CA ILE A 499 -20.51 -23.95 18.48
C ILE A 499 -21.79 -23.27 17.99
N LEU A 500 -21.91 -22.00 18.35
CA LEU A 500 -23.00 -21.12 17.97
C LEU A 500 -22.54 -20.18 16.86
N GLU A 501 -23.36 -20.04 15.84
CA GLU A 501 -23.14 -19.07 14.76
C GLU A 501 -23.39 -17.64 15.26
N THR A 502 -22.58 -16.71 14.78
CA THR A 502 -22.75 -15.28 15.06
C THR A 502 -23.35 -14.55 13.87
N SER A 503 -23.95 -13.40 14.14
CA SER A 503 -24.56 -12.52 13.15
C SER A 503 -24.16 -11.07 13.38
N LEU A 504 -24.33 -10.25 12.34
CA LEU A 504 -24.15 -8.80 12.41
C LEU A 504 -25.32 -8.17 13.18
N SER A 505 -25.04 -7.48 14.28
CA SER A 505 -26.04 -6.70 14.99
C SER A 505 -26.43 -5.42 14.25
N HIS A 506 -27.51 -4.77 14.70
CA HIS A 506 -27.95 -3.48 14.16
C HIS A 506 -26.89 -2.37 14.31
N ASN A 507 -26.01 -2.47 15.31
CA ASN A 507 -24.93 -1.52 15.58
C ASN A 507 -23.54 -2.03 15.14
N GLY A 508 -23.43 -2.99 14.22
CA GLY A 508 -22.11 -3.37 13.67
C GLY A 508 -21.25 -4.24 14.60
N LEU A 509 -21.81 -4.78 15.66
CA LEU A 509 -21.14 -5.62 16.65
C LEU A 509 -21.55 -7.11 16.51
N VAL A 510 -20.82 -7.99 17.18
CA VAL A 510 -21.10 -9.43 17.19
C VAL A 510 -22.38 -9.72 17.96
N SER A 511 -23.35 -10.36 17.30
CA SER A 511 -24.60 -10.85 17.89
C SER A 511 -24.65 -12.37 17.90
N VAL A 512 -25.16 -12.96 18.98
CA VAL A 512 -25.32 -14.42 19.13
C VAL A 512 -26.58 -14.77 19.92
N SER A 513 -27.29 -15.82 19.50
CA SER A 513 -28.42 -16.39 20.25
C SER A 513 -27.93 -17.49 21.18
N ILE A 514 -28.05 -17.26 22.48
CA ILE A 514 -27.58 -18.18 23.52
C ILE A 514 -28.73 -19.11 23.95
N PRO A 515 -28.60 -20.44 23.79
CA PRO A 515 -29.71 -21.38 24.01
C PRO A 515 -29.91 -21.76 25.48
N SER A 516 -28.90 -21.62 26.32
CA SER A 516 -28.91 -22.08 27.71
C SER A 516 -28.01 -21.22 28.60
N ALA A 517 -28.17 -21.33 29.92
CA ALA A 517 -27.24 -20.72 30.85
C ALA A 517 -25.87 -21.41 30.73
N GLY A 518 -24.78 -20.64 30.78
CA GLY A 518 -23.43 -21.19 30.68
C GLY A 518 -22.35 -20.16 30.47
N THR A 519 -21.11 -20.64 30.43
CA THR A 519 -19.94 -19.83 30.10
C THR A 519 -19.57 -20.06 28.64
N TYR A 520 -19.35 -18.97 27.91
CA TYR A 520 -19.10 -18.95 26.48
C TYR A 520 -17.81 -18.20 26.16
N VAL A 521 -17.19 -18.56 25.03
CA VAL A 521 -16.03 -17.87 24.47
C VAL A 521 -16.33 -17.47 23.04
N CYS A 522 -16.24 -16.17 22.75
CA CYS A 522 -16.25 -15.63 21.40
C CYS A 522 -14.81 -15.56 20.86
N GLN A 523 -14.60 -16.08 19.66
CA GLN A 523 -13.29 -16.02 18.99
C GLN A 523 -13.46 -16.01 17.46
N TYR A 524 -12.49 -15.43 16.76
CA TYR A 524 -12.46 -15.48 15.30
C TYR A 524 -11.93 -16.83 14.83
N GLN A 525 -12.69 -17.53 13.98
CA GLN A 525 -12.26 -18.73 13.31
C GLN A 525 -12.10 -18.47 11.80
N ASN A 526 -11.02 -18.99 11.22
CA ASN A 526 -10.81 -18.89 9.78
C ASN A 526 -12.01 -19.49 9.03
N THR A 527 -12.57 -18.72 8.10
CA THR A 527 -13.61 -19.22 7.20
C THR A 527 -13.05 -20.28 6.26
N ILE A 528 -13.93 -21.09 5.68
CA ILE A 528 -13.55 -22.10 4.68
C ILE A 528 -12.82 -21.45 3.50
N ILE A 529 -13.29 -20.28 3.03
CA ILE A 529 -12.66 -19.53 1.94
C ILE A 529 -11.23 -19.13 2.32
N ARG A 530 -11.03 -18.62 3.53
CA ARG A 530 -9.69 -18.26 4.04
C ARG A 530 -8.78 -19.48 4.14
N MET A 531 -9.24 -20.59 4.71
CA MET A 531 -8.44 -21.81 4.81
C MET A 531 -8.03 -22.35 3.44
N VAL A 532 -8.98 -22.49 2.52
CA VAL A 532 -8.73 -23.03 1.17
C VAL A 532 -7.79 -22.11 0.38
N SER A 533 -8.01 -20.79 0.46
CA SER A 533 -7.18 -19.83 -0.27
C SER A 533 -5.73 -19.77 0.23
N ILE A 534 -5.49 -19.95 1.54
CA ILE A 534 -4.15 -20.14 2.10
C ILE A 534 -3.46 -21.35 1.46
N TRP A 535 -4.13 -22.50 1.44
CA TRP A 535 -3.57 -23.72 0.83
C TRP A 535 -3.31 -23.57 -0.67
N ILE A 536 -4.21 -22.89 -1.41
CA ILE A 536 -4.01 -22.58 -2.83
C ILE A 536 -2.72 -21.79 -3.02
N SER A 537 -2.50 -20.72 -2.24
CA SER A 537 -1.29 -19.91 -2.37
C SER A 537 -0.02 -20.68 -1.99
N ILE A 538 -0.07 -21.49 -0.93
CA ILE A 538 1.06 -22.35 -0.52
C ILE A 538 1.43 -23.34 -1.63
N LEU A 539 0.45 -24.11 -2.13
CA LEU A 539 0.67 -25.10 -3.19
C LEU A 539 1.17 -24.44 -4.48
N THR A 540 0.60 -23.30 -4.84
CA THR A 540 1.03 -22.53 -6.03
C THR A 540 2.49 -22.08 -5.90
N CYS A 541 2.89 -21.60 -4.72
CA CYS A 541 4.27 -21.20 -4.43
C CYS A 541 5.22 -22.40 -4.53
N MET A 542 4.87 -23.53 -3.89
CA MET A 542 5.68 -24.76 -3.93
C MET A 542 5.85 -25.31 -5.35
N ILE A 543 4.77 -25.38 -6.12
CA ILE A 543 4.80 -25.87 -7.51
C ILE A 543 5.65 -24.94 -8.39
N SER A 544 5.48 -23.63 -8.23
CA SER A 544 6.23 -22.62 -8.99
C SER A 544 7.73 -22.71 -8.69
N PHE A 545 8.11 -22.83 -7.42
CA PHE A 545 9.50 -23.00 -7.01
C PHE A 545 10.09 -24.33 -7.50
N GLY A 546 9.35 -25.44 -7.35
CA GLY A 546 9.74 -26.76 -7.86
C GLY A 546 9.95 -26.75 -9.38
N TYR A 547 9.08 -26.09 -10.13
CA TYR A 547 9.20 -25.93 -11.58
C TYR A 547 10.46 -25.15 -11.97
N ILE A 548 10.79 -24.07 -11.26
CA ILE A 548 12.01 -23.28 -11.51
C ILE A 548 13.26 -24.13 -11.29
N ILE A 549 13.31 -24.91 -10.20
CA ILE A 549 14.45 -25.81 -9.91
C ILE A 549 14.58 -26.88 -10.99
N TYR A 550 13.47 -27.53 -11.35
CA TYR A 550 13.46 -28.57 -12.40
C TYR A 550 13.99 -28.02 -13.73
N ARG A 551 13.56 -26.82 -14.14
CA ARG A 551 14.03 -26.17 -15.37
C ARG A 551 15.51 -25.83 -15.35
N LYS A 552 16.05 -25.37 -14.21
CA LYS A 552 17.49 -25.08 -14.07
C LYS A 552 18.30 -26.36 -14.25
N ARG A 553 17.94 -27.43 -13.54
CA ARG A 553 18.61 -28.74 -13.67
C ARG A 553 18.59 -29.28 -15.09
N LYS A 554 17.47 -29.15 -15.81
CA LYS A 554 17.38 -29.60 -17.21
C LYS A 554 18.28 -28.79 -18.16
N LYS A 555 18.52 -27.51 -17.86
CA LYS A 555 19.48 -26.67 -18.61
C LYS A 555 20.94 -26.98 -18.28
N ASP A 556 21.23 -27.54 -17.11
CA ASP A 556 22.59 -27.91 -16.72
C ASP A 556 22.98 -29.32 -17.22
N ILE A 557 22.01 -30.12 -17.69
CA ILE A 557 22.17 -31.49 -18.22
C ILE A 557 22.25 -31.52 -19.76
N LEU A 558 21.83 -30.44 -20.43
CA LEU A 558 21.88 -30.24 -21.88
C LEU A 558 22.98 -29.24 -22.24
#